data_AF-A0A9W8GL62-F1
#
_entry.id   AF-A0A9W8GL62-F1
#
_cell.length_a   1.000
_cell.length_b   1.000
_cell.length_c   1.000
_cell.angle_alpha   90.00
_cell.angle_beta   90.00
_cell.angle_gamma   90.00
#
_symmetry.space_group_name_H-M   'P 1'
#
loop_
_entity.id
_entity.type
_entity.pdbx_description
1 polymer ?
#
loop_
_entity_poly.entity_id
_entity_poly.type
_entity_poly.pdbx_seq_one_letter_code
_entity_poly.pdbx_strand_id
1 'polypeptide(L)'
;MFNTVRRSLVAKARVPAVRTPALRTVRAFSAAAVRLGGDHHSEPAEILQGPGAAKDSTPTTFEQSTGDERREHLAAMEGKQYYDMDPLYMTKKGTKADPTIVPSGAMTRLIGCTGAPGESHEMMWIMVNRSRPFDRCPECGNVYKLSEKGFDPNHLNPVHHHSHD
;
A
#
# COMPACT_ATOMS: atom_id res chain seq x y z
N MET A 1 -61.24 33.89 87.34
CA MET A 1 -60.94 34.91 86.31
C MET A 1 -59.72 34.46 85.54
N PHE A 2 -59.91 34.17 84.24
CA PHE A 2 -59.01 34.25 83.06
C PHE A 2 -57.49 33.98 83.25
N ASN A 3 -56.77 33.23 82.40
CA ASN A 3 -57.02 32.82 81.02
C ASN A 3 -56.10 31.63 80.67
N THR A 4 -56.64 30.63 80.00
CA THR A 4 -55.95 29.45 79.47
C THR A 4 -55.06 29.84 78.28
N VAL A 5 -53.74 29.61 78.36
CA VAL A 5 -52.83 29.77 77.22
C VAL A 5 -52.94 28.54 76.32
N ARG A 6 -53.64 28.68 75.19
CA ARG A 6 -53.63 27.69 74.11
C ARG A 6 -52.33 27.80 73.32
N ARG A 7 -51.42 26.84 73.48
CA ARG A 7 -50.30 26.62 72.55
C ARG A 7 -50.85 26.00 71.27
N SER A 8 -50.82 26.72 70.16
CA SER A 8 -51.11 26.16 68.84
C SER A 8 -49.91 25.35 68.35
N LEU A 9 -50.12 24.06 68.10
CA LEU A 9 -49.14 23.22 67.40
C LEU A 9 -49.39 23.39 65.90
N VAL A 10 -48.56 24.19 65.23
CA VAL A 10 -48.53 24.22 63.77
C VAL A 10 -47.77 22.98 63.30
N ALA A 11 -48.52 21.98 62.82
CA ALA A 11 -47.94 20.83 62.15
C ALA A 11 -47.26 21.29 60.85
N LYS A 12 -45.93 21.21 60.78
CA LYS A 12 -45.21 21.42 59.52
C LYS A 12 -45.51 20.24 58.59
N ALA A 13 -46.32 20.45 57.56
CA ALA A 13 -46.54 19.48 56.50
C ALA A 13 -45.20 19.17 55.82
N ARG A 14 -44.78 17.91 55.82
CA ARG A 14 -43.64 17.44 55.04
C ARG A 14 -44.10 17.30 53.58
N VAL A 15 -43.62 18.19 52.72
CA VAL A 15 -43.79 18.06 51.27
C VAL A 15 -42.92 16.88 50.81
N PRO A 16 -43.46 15.87 50.10
CA PRO A 16 -42.62 14.82 49.52
C PRO A 16 -41.76 15.47 48.43
N ALA A 17 -40.44 15.40 48.57
CA ALA A 17 -39.52 15.78 47.52
C ALA A 17 -39.66 14.78 46.37
N VAL A 18 -40.46 15.11 45.36
CA VAL A 18 -40.51 14.39 44.09
C VAL A 18 -39.15 14.60 43.42
N ARG A 19 -38.29 13.57 43.49
CA ARG A 19 -37.05 13.53 42.72
C ARG A 19 -37.43 13.37 41.24
N THR A 20 -37.41 14.47 40.50
CA THR A 20 -37.38 14.38 39.04
C THR A 20 -36.09 13.68 38.63
N PRO A 21 -36.12 12.62 37.79
CA PRO A 21 -34.89 12.08 37.26
C PRO A 21 -34.27 13.17 36.40
N ALA A 22 -33.11 13.67 36.81
CA ALA A 22 -32.29 14.51 35.94
C ALA A 22 -32.01 13.68 34.69
N LEU A 23 -32.61 14.08 33.56
CA LEU A 23 -32.31 13.51 32.26
C LEU A 23 -30.82 13.75 32.03
N ARG A 24 -30.00 12.73 32.26
CA ARG A 24 -28.61 12.73 31.80
C ARG A 24 -28.67 12.72 30.29
N THR A 25 -28.50 13.88 29.67
CA THR A 25 -28.25 13.98 28.24
C THR A 25 -26.95 13.22 27.98
N VAL A 26 -27.07 11.94 27.65
CA VAL A 26 -25.96 11.15 27.13
C VAL A 26 -25.63 11.81 25.80
N ARG A 27 -24.54 12.56 25.77
CA ARG A 27 -24.02 13.14 24.53
C ARG A 27 -23.70 11.94 23.65
N ALA A 28 -24.57 11.66 22.68
CA ALA A 28 -24.32 10.64 21.69
C ALA A 28 -23.05 11.08 20.97
N PHE A 29 -21.93 10.42 21.25
CA PHE A 29 -20.78 10.52 20.38
C PHE A 29 -21.26 9.98 19.05
N SER A 30 -21.38 10.86 18.05
CA SER A 30 -21.58 10.45 16.67
C SER A 30 -20.43 9.52 16.32
N ALA A 31 -20.65 8.21 16.39
CA ALA A 31 -19.82 7.26 15.69
C ALA A 31 -20.07 7.55 14.22
N ALA A 32 -19.21 8.39 13.62
CA ALA A 32 -19.16 8.49 12.19
C ALA A 32 -19.02 7.06 11.68
N ALA A 33 -19.99 6.60 10.88
CA ALA A 33 -19.88 5.31 10.23
C ALA A 33 -18.51 5.26 9.55
N VAL A 34 -17.72 4.24 9.85
CA VAL A 34 -16.45 3.99 9.18
C VAL A 34 -16.79 3.95 7.69
N ARG A 35 -16.44 5.02 6.98
CA ARG A 35 -16.49 5.00 5.52
C ARG A 35 -15.30 4.14 5.12
N LEU A 36 -15.56 2.85 4.95
CA LEU A 36 -14.67 2.00 4.18
C LEU A 36 -14.60 2.65 2.80
N GLY A 37 -13.49 3.33 2.53
CA GLY A 37 -13.14 3.72 1.18
C GLY A 37 -12.97 2.41 0.42
N GLY A 38 -14.01 2.00 -0.30
CA GLY A 38 -13.88 0.92 -1.25
C GLY A 38 -13.00 1.44 -2.37
N ASP A 39 -11.73 1.06 -2.34
CA ASP A 39 -10.81 1.31 -3.43
C ASP A 39 -11.40 0.72 -4.73
N HIS A 40 -11.04 1.26 -5.90
CA HIS A 40 -11.56 0.86 -7.21
C HIS A 40 -11.20 -0.58 -7.66
N HIS A 41 -10.87 -1.47 -6.73
CA HIS A 41 -10.52 -2.85 -6.97
C HIS A 41 -11.73 -3.75 -6.73
N SER A 42 -11.95 -4.70 -7.62
CA SER A 42 -13.10 -5.63 -7.60
C SER A 42 -13.09 -6.57 -6.39
N GLU A 43 -11.97 -6.67 -5.68
CA GLU A 43 -11.78 -7.49 -4.50
C GLU A 43 -11.37 -6.60 -3.31
N PRO A 44 -11.81 -6.91 -2.07
CA PRO A 44 -11.39 -6.18 -0.89
C PRO A 44 -9.87 -6.24 -0.76
N ALA A 45 -9.23 -5.09 -0.56
CA ALA A 45 -7.78 -5.01 -0.37
C ALA A 45 -7.36 -5.94 0.78
N GLU A 46 -6.46 -6.87 0.49
CA GLU A 46 -5.92 -7.78 1.50
C GLU A 46 -5.22 -6.96 2.58
N ILE A 47 -5.70 -7.10 3.83
CA ILE A 47 -5.10 -6.45 4.99
C ILE A 47 -3.80 -7.18 5.33
N LEU A 48 -2.71 -6.72 4.71
CA LEU A 48 -1.38 -7.27 4.95
C LEU A 48 -0.73 -6.57 6.16
N GLN A 49 -0.87 -7.17 7.33
CA GLN A 49 -0.39 -6.64 8.61
C GLN A 49 0.42 -7.69 9.38
N GLY A 50 1.36 -7.23 10.21
CA GLY A 50 2.14 -8.07 11.12
C GLY A 50 1.35 -8.52 12.36
N PRO A 51 1.88 -9.50 13.11
CA PRO A 51 1.22 -10.05 14.32
C PRO A 51 1.15 -9.08 15.51
N GLY A 52 1.87 -7.95 15.46
CA GLY A 52 2.01 -7.02 16.57
C GLY A 52 3.04 -7.48 17.62
N ALA A 53 3.63 -6.52 18.32
CA ALA A 53 4.64 -6.76 19.35
C ALA A 53 4.01 -6.97 20.73
N ALA A 54 4.76 -7.60 21.64
CA ALA A 54 4.36 -7.73 23.04
C ALA A 54 4.29 -6.36 23.74
N LYS A 55 3.50 -6.30 24.81
CA LYS A 55 3.44 -5.09 25.65
C LYS A 55 4.81 -4.87 26.30
N ASP A 56 5.28 -3.62 26.28
CA ASP A 56 6.55 -3.17 26.87
C ASP A 56 7.83 -3.66 26.15
N SER A 57 7.72 -4.19 24.92
CA SER A 57 8.88 -4.49 24.04
C SER A 57 8.98 -3.52 22.87
N THR A 58 10.21 -3.26 22.39
CA THR A 58 10.42 -2.54 21.13
C THR A 58 10.05 -3.43 19.95
N PRO A 59 9.13 -3.00 19.07
CA PRO A 59 8.66 -3.79 17.94
C PRO A 59 9.74 -3.98 16.88
N THR A 60 9.73 -5.14 16.23
CA THR A 60 10.54 -5.39 15.03
C THR A 60 9.76 -5.03 13.76
N THR A 61 10.48 -4.81 12.64
CA THR A 61 9.87 -4.56 11.33
C THR A 61 8.90 -5.68 10.95
N PHE A 62 9.19 -6.93 11.29
CA PHE A 62 8.29 -8.05 11.03
C PHE A 62 6.93 -7.92 11.74
N GLU A 63 6.90 -7.37 12.94
CA GLU A 63 5.71 -7.29 13.79
C GLU A 63 4.80 -6.11 13.42
N GLN A 64 5.39 -4.99 12.99
CA GLN A 64 4.65 -3.74 12.73
C GLN A 64 4.64 -3.27 11.27
N SER A 65 5.40 -3.90 10.36
CA SER A 65 5.30 -3.58 8.93
C SER A 65 3.88 -3.84 8.41
N THR A 66 3.40 -2.97 7.53
CA THR A 66 2.10 -3.10 6.87
C THR A 66 2.20 -2.72 5.40
N GLY A 67 1.27 -3.21 4.57
CA GLY A 67 1.22 -2.84 3.16
C GLY A 67 2.47 -3.23 2.37
N ASP A 68 2.98 -2.32 1.53
CA ASP A 68 4.14 -2.59 0.65
C ASP A 68 5.43 -2.86 1.41
N GLU A 69 5.67 -2.15 2.52
CA GLU A 69 6.82 -2.40 3.39
C GLU A 69 6.84 -3.87 3.86
N ARG A 70 5.68 -4.41 4.22
CA ARG A 70 5.57 -5.82 4.63
C ARG A 70 5.80 -6.78 3.47
N ARG A 71 5.34 -6.47 2.25
CA ARG A 71 5.57 -7.32 1.06
C ARG A 71 7.05 -7.45 0.75
N GLU A 72 7.75 -6.32 0.74
CA GLU A 72 9.19 -6.29 0.51
C GLU A 72 9.95 -7.00 1.63
N HIS A 73 9.59 -6.74 2.89
CA HIS A 73 10.24 -7.38 4.03
C HIS A 73 10.07 -8.90 4.05
N LEU A 74 8.86 -9.40 3.75
CA LEU A 74 8.60 -10.84 3.63
C LEU A 74 9.41 -11.47 2.49
N ALA A 75 9.43 -10.84 1.32
CA ALA A 75 10.24 -11.31 0.19
C ALA A 75 11.74 -11.34 0.53
N ALA A 76 12.24 -10.29 1.19
CA ALA A 76 13.63 -10.21 1.61
C ALA A 76 14.01 -11.32 2.60
N MET A 77 13.12 -11.69 3.53
CA MET A 77 13.34 -12.82 4.43
C MET A 77 13.35 -14.17 3.69
N GLU A 78 12.61 -14.30 2.58
CA GLU A 78 12.68 -15.46 1.68
C GLU A 78 13.91 -15.42 0.75
N GLY A 79 14.74 -14.37 0.81
CA GLY A 79 15.87 -14.16 -0.09
C GLY A 79 15.46 -13.79 -1.52
N LYS A 80 14.24 -13.29 -1.72
CA LYS A 80 13.71 -12.86 -3.01
C LYS A 80 13.55 -11.34 -3.05
N GLN A 81 13.65 -10.77 -4.24
CA GLN A 81 13.35 -9.36 -4.45
C GLN A 81 11.90 -9.20 -4.93
N TYR A 82 11.09 -8.40 -4.22
CA TYR A 82 9.69 -8.20 -4.58
C TYR A 82 9.54 -7.26 -5.80
N TYR A 83 10.35 -6.22 -5.86
CA TYR A 83 10.39 -5.27 -6.98
C TYR A 83 11.61 -5.51 -7.87
N ASP A 84 11.41 -5.45 -9.18
CA ASP A 84 12.48 -5.52 -10.18
C ASP A 84 13.29 -4.22 -10.17
N MET A 85 14.52 -4.28 -9.64
CA MET A 85 15.47 -3.16 -9.62
C MET A 85 16.58 -3.32 -10.66
N ASP A 86 16.57 -4.42 -11.41
CA ASP A 86 17.62 -4.71 -12.35
C ASP A 86 17.46 -3.88 -13.64
N PRO A 87 18.58 -3.50 -14.28
CA PRO A 87 18.52 -2.92 -15.60
C PRO A 87 17.99 -3.95 -16.61
N LEU A 88 17.49 -3.46 -17.74
CA LEU A 88 17.17 -4.34 -18.86
C LEU A 88 18.47 -4.92 -19.44
N TYR A 89 18.79 -6.15 -19.06
CA TYR A 89 19.99 -6.81 -19.54
C TYR A 89 19.81 -7.27 -20.99
N MET A 90 20.76 -6.91 -21.84
CA MET A 90 20.77 -7.26 -23.25
C MET A 90 21.95 -8.17 -23.55
N THR A 91 21.69 -9.42 -23.93
CA THR A 91 22.74 -10.37 -24.38
C THR A 91 23.08 -10.22 -25.86
N LYS A 92 22.12 -9.73 -26.65
CA LYS A 92 22.22 -9.60 -28.10
C LYS A 92 21.49 -8.36 -28.59
N LYS A 93 21.80 -7.94 -29.81
CA LYS A 93 21.03 -6.93 -30.56
C LYS A 93 19.75 -7.58 -31.09
N GLY A 94 18.61 -7.09 -30.63
CA GLY A 94 17.29 -7.52 -31.08
C GLY A 94 17.00 -7.12 -32.52
N THR A 95 16.34 -8.03 -33.25
CA THR A 95 15.91 -7.86 -34.65
C THR A 95 14.39 -7.94 -34.76
N LYS A 96 13.82 -7.75 -35.96
CA LYS A 96 12.37 -7.95 -36.16
C LYS A 96 11.93 -9.41 -35.91
N ALA A 97 12.80 -10.36 -36.24
CA ALA A 97 12.51 -11.78 -36.07
C ALA A 97 12.69 -12.22 -34.61
N ASP A 98 13.61 -11.57 -33.89
CA ASP A 98 14.04 -11.93 -32.54
C ASP A 98 14.28 -10.64 -31.72
N PRO A 99 13.21 -9.97 -31.25
CA PRO A 99 13.30 -8.69 -30.57
C PRO A 99 13.79 -8.83 -29.12
N THR A 100 14.31 -7.75 -28.56
CA THR A 100 14.59 -7.65 -27.13
C THR A 100 13.28 -7.59 -26.37
N ILE A 101 12.99 -8.60 -25.56
CA ILE A 101 11.75 -8.69 -24.79
C ILE A 101 11.88 -7.84 -23.53
N VAL A 102 10.91 -6.95 -23.33
CA VAL A 102 10.83 -6.07 -22.17
C VAL A 102 9.67 -6.54 -21.30
N PRO A 103 9.91 -6.98 -20.04
CA PRO A 103 8.83 -7.38 -19.14
C PRO A 103 7.98 -6.15 -18.80
N SER A 104 6.65 -6.27 -18.76
CA SER A 104 5.78 -5.18 -18.29
C SER A 104 4.38 -5.70 -17.97
N GLY A 105 3.85 -5.31 -16.81
CA GLY A 105 2.44 -5.52 -16.47
C GLY A 105 1.49 -4.53 -17.17
N ALA A 106 2.00 -3.38 -17.62
CA ALA A 106 1.21 -2.31 -18.24
C ALA A 106 1.20 -2.40 -19.78
N MET A 107 0.31 -1.61 -20.42
CA MET A 107 0.24 -1.51 -21.89
C MET A 107 1.44 -0.81 -22.51
N THR A 108 2.14 0.02 -21.73
CA THR A 108 3.33 0.75 -22.13
C THR A 108 4.41 0.63 -21.06
N ARG A 109 5.69 0.66 -21.47
CA ARG A 109 6.83 0.81 -20.55
C ARG A 109 7.87 1.74 -21.19
N LEU A 110 8.38 2.68 -20.41
CA LEU A 110 9.50 3.52 -20.82
C LEU A 110 10.80 2.76 -20.58
N ILE A 111 11.69 2.76 -21.57
CA ILE A 111 13.02 2.14 -21.49
C ILE A 111 14.09 3.15 -21.87
N GLY A 112 15.28 3.01 -21.29
CA GLY A 112 16.48 3.74 -21.67
C GLY A 112 17.44 2.82 -22.43
N CYS A 113 17.77 3.17 -23.67
CA CYS A 113 18.73 2.46 -24.50
C CYS A 113 20.07 3.19 -24.51
N THR A 114 21.14 2.53 -24.07
CA THR A 114 22.52 3.05 -24.09
C THR A 114 23.38 2.43 -25.20
N GLY A 115 22.83 1.48 -25.94
CA GLY A 115 23.50 0.76 -27.03
C GLY A 115 23.30 -0.75 -26.91
N ALA A 116 23.35 -1.45 -28.05
CA ALA A 116 23.34 -2.91 -28.07
C ALA A 116 24.73 -3.45 -27.66
N PRO A 117 24.89 -4.72 -27.26
CA PRO A 117 26.19 -5.27 -26.89
C PRO A 117 27.25 -5.02 -27.98
N GLY A 118 28.33 -4.31 -27.61
CA GLY A 118 29.41 -3.90 -28.52
C GLY A 118 29.23 -2.53 -29.20
N GLU A 119 28.10 -1.86 -29.01
CA GLU A 119 27.81 -0.50 -29.48
C GLU A 119 27.44 0.39 -28.28
N SER A 120 27.91 1.63 -28.22
CA SER A 120 27.55 2.59 -27.17
C SER A 120 27.11 3.92 -27.77
N HIS A 121 25.99 4.47 -27.30
CA HIS A 121 25.51 5.81 -27.68
C HIS A 121 24.86 6.51 -26.46
N GLU A 122 24.52 7.79 -26.61
CA GLU A 122 23.83 8.55 -25.55
C GLU A 122 22.47 7.91 -25.22
N MET A 123 22.03 8.03 -23.97
CA MET A 123 20.78 7.43 -23.51
C MET A 123 19.58 7.91 -24.34
N MET A 124 18.95 6.98 -25.06
CA MET A 124 17.71 7.22 -25.79
C MET A 124 16.53 6.65 -25.04
N TRP A 125 15.57 7.51 -24.72
CA TRP A 125 14.31 7.14 -24.10
C TRP A 125 13.30 6.68 -25.14
N ILE A 126 12.76 5.48 -24.96
CA ILE A 126 11.84 4.85 -25.90
C ILE A 126 10.60 4.40 -25.13
N MET A 127 9.42 4.81 -25.59
CA MET A 127 8.16 4.32 -25.04
C MET A 127 7.71 3.10 -25.85
N VAL A 128 7.90 1.91 -25.28
CA VAL A 128 7.48 0.66 -25.90
C VAL A 128 5.99 0.45 -25.61
N ASN A 129 5.21 0.12 -26.65
CA ASN A 129 3.76 -0.06 -26.53
C ASN A 129 3.32 -1.45 -27.01
N ARG A 130 2.37 -2.06 -26.30
CA ARG A 130 1.81 -3.38 -26.67
C ARG A 130 0.92 -3.32 -27.91
N SER A 131 0.42 -2.14 -28.30
CA SER A 131 -0.36 -1.94 -29.53
C SER A 131 0.48 -1.98 -30.81
N ARG A 132 1.79 -1.74 -30.71
CA ARG A 132 2.73 -1.78 -31.83
C ARG A 132 3.47 -3.13 -31.85
N PRO A 133 3.79 -3.69 -33.03
CA PRO A 133 4.47 -4.98 -33.09
C PRO A 133 5.90 -4.91 -32.55
N PHE A 134 6.57 -3.77 -32.75
CA PHE A 134 7.90 -3.49 -32.22
C PHE A 134 8.18 -1.99 -32.23
N ASP A 135 9.03 -1.54 -31.30
CA ASP A 135 9.61 -0.20 -31.26
C ASP A 135 11.13 -0.31 -31.47
N ARG A 136 11.77 0.77 -31.95
CA ARG A 136 13.19 0.75 -32.34
C ARG A 136 13.95 1.90 -31.71
N CYS A 137 15.20 1.64 -31.32
CA CYS A 137 16.14 2.72 -31.01
C CYS A 137 16.56 3.43 -32.30
N PRO A 138 16.52 4.78 -32.37
CA PRO A 138 16.96 5.53 -33.55
C PRO A 138 18.48 5.49 -33.77
N GLU A 139 19.27 5.27 -32.72
CA GLU A 139 20.74 5.26 -32.76
C GLU A 139 21.29 3.86 -33.11
N CYS A 140 21.15 2.89 -32.20
CA CYS A 140 21.67 1.54 -32.45
C CYS A 140 20.75 0.67 -33.31
N GLY A 141 19.49 1.06 -33.55
CA GLY A 141 18.54 0.25 -34.31
C GLY A 141 18.04 -1.01 -33.58
N ASN A 142 18.32 -1.16 -32.28
CA ASN A 142 17.81 -2.29 -31.50
C ASN A 142 16.28 -2.33 -31.51
N VAL A 143 15.72 -3.53 -31.66
CA VAL A 143 14.27 -3.76 -31.72
C VAL A 143 13.77 -4.25 -30.35
N TYR A 144 12.74 -3.58 -29.82
CA TYR A 144 12.09 -3.88 -28.55
C TYR A 144 10.66 -4.35 -28.75
N LYS A 145 10.21 -5.30 -27.92
CA LYS A 145 8.83 -5.76 -27.84
C LYS A 145 8.44 -5.99 -26.38
N LEU A 146 7.25 -5.57 -25.96
CA LEU A 146 6.74 -5.90 -24.62
C LEU A 146 6.40 -7.39 -24.52
N SER A 147 6.68 -7.99 -23.36
CA SER A 147 6.23 -9.35 -23.02
C SER A 147 4.71 -9.45 -23.15
N GLU A 148 4.22 -10.52 -23.77
CA GLU A 148 2.78 -10.80 -23.90
C GLU A 148 2.17 -11.32 -22.60
N LYS A 149 2.96 -12.07 -21.81
CA LYS A 149 2.52 -12.71 -20.57
C LYS A 149 2.44 -11.77 -19.36
N GLY A 150 2.70 -10.47 -19.56
CA GLY A 150 2.80 -9.51 -18.46
C GLY A 150 4.19 -9.53 -17.79
N PHE A 151 4.24 -9.10 -16.54
CA PHE A 151 5.42 -9.22 -15.68
C PHE A 151 5.42 -10.62 -15.05
N ASP A 152 6.48 -11.40 -15.30
CA ASP A 152 6.69 -12.70 -14.67
C ASP A 152 7.96 -12.61 -13.81
N PRO A 153 7.85 -12.73 -12.47
CA PRO A 153 8.98 -12.63 -11.57
C PRO A 153 10.00 -13.78 -11.75
N ASN A 154 9.62 -14.90 -12.37
CA ASN A 154 10.55 -16.00 -12.68
C ASN A 154 11.34 -15.78 -13.99
N HIS A 155 10.98 -14.77 -14.78
CA HIS A 155 11.71 -14.35 -15.97
C HIS A 155 12.65 -13.17 -15.70
N LEU A 156 12.81 -12.77 -14.44
CA LEU A 156 13.86 -11.85 -14.03
C LEU A 156 15.22 -12.53 -14.18
N ASN A 157 16.23 -11.74 -14.54
CA ASN A 157 17.60 -12.23 -14.61
C ASN A 157 18.02 -12.78 -13.23
N PRO A 158 18.93 -13.76 -13.17
CA PRO A 158 19.47 -14.21 -11.89
C PRO A 158 20.01 -13.01 -11.13
N VAL A 159 19.55 -12.85 -9.88
CA VAL A 159 19.94 -11.77 -8.96
C VAL A 159 21.46 -11.65 -8.96
N HIS A 160 21.98 -10.62 -9.60
CA HIS A 160 23.39 -10.29 -9.50
C HIS A 160 23.57 -9.57 -8.17
N HIS A 161 24.03 -10.29 -7.15
CA HIS A 161 24.41 -9.68 -5.88
C HIS A 161 25.52 -8.66 -6.14
N HIS A 162 25.15 -7.38 -6.20
CA HIS A 162 26.11 -6.29 -6.15
C HIS A 162 26.71 -6.27 -4.74
N SER A 163 27.92 -6.78 -4.60
CA SER A 163 28.73 -6.59 -3.41
C SER A 163 29.00 -5.09 -3.28
N HIS A 164 28.29 -4.44 -2.37
CA HIS A 164 28.68 -3.12 -1.89
C HIS A 164 29.83 -3.33 -0.90
N ASP A 165 31.06 -3.09 -1.36
CA ASP A 165 32.21 -2.82 -0.49
C ASP A 165 32.11 -1.41 0.12
#